data_AF-A0A3C1KMC5-F1
#
_entry.id   AF-A0A3C1KMC5-F1
#
_cell.length_a   1.000
_cell.length_b   1.000
_cell.length_c   1.000
_cell.angle_alpha   90.00
_cell.angle_beta   90.00
_cell.angle_gamma   90.00
#
_symmetry.space_group_name_H-M   'P 1'
#
loop_
_entity.id
_entity.type
_entity.pdbx_description
1 polymer ?
#
loop_
_entity_poly.entity_id
_entity_poly.type
_entity_poly.pdbx_seq_one_letter_code
_entity_poly.pdbx_strand_id
1 'polypeptide(L)'
;MKKLMIVTLTLFSAAAFAGSPMEKGADRHVQRMTQELNLNEEQQQEVREIYREKGEEMRELHKETQEEVRDVLNDEQRAQYDQHQKDRMEKWEEKKEKWKERHGKN
;
A
#
# COMPACT_ATOMS: atom_id res chain seq x y z
N MET A 1 -10.88 -0.32 34.86
CA MET A 1 -11.82 -1.28 34.24
C MET A 1 -12.20 -0.70 32.89
N LYS A 2 -11.69 -1.21 31.78
CA LYS A 2 -12.15 -2.43 31.10
C LYS A 2 -10.97 -3.32 30.70
N LYS A 3 -11.13 -4.61 30.98
CA LYS A 3 -10.25 -5.70 30.57
C LYS A 3 -10.74 -6.22 29.21
N LEU A 4 -9.84 -6.94 28.53
CA LEU A 4 -10.05 -7.89 27.44
C LEU A 4 -10.19 -7.28 26.04
N MET A 5 -9.12 -7.37 25.26
CA MET A 5 -9.08 -8.32 24.15
C MET A 5 -7.65 -8.83 23.98
N ILE A 6 -7.45 -10.07 24.42
CA ILE A 6 -6.33 -10.91 24.01
C ILE A 6 -6.62 -11.23 22.54
N VAL A 7 -5.88 -10.62 21.61
CA VAL A 7 -5.80 -11.12 20.24
C VAL A 7 -4.56 -11.98 20.18
N THR A 8 -4.72 -13.25 20.55
CA THR A 8 -3.74 -14.28 20.22
C THR A 8 -3.79 -14.52 18.71
N LEU A 9 -2.87 -13.93 17.97
CA LEU A 9 -2.58 -14.32 16.60
C LEU A 9 -1.10 -14.68 16.48
N THR A 10 -0.79 -15.92 16.85
CA THR A 10 0.49 -16.56 16.55
C THR A 10 0.43 -17.23 15.19
N LEU A 11 1.25 -16.75 14.24
CA LEU A 11 2.17 -17.55 13.42
C LEU A 11 3.05 -16.59 12.60
N PHE A 12 4.24 -16.33 13.14
CA PHE A 12 5.32 -15.60 12.47
C PHE A 12 5.82 -16.41 11.27
N SER A 13 5.69 -15.84 10.07
CA SER A 13 6.55 -16.14 8.93
C SER A 13 7.29 -14.86 8.56
N ALA A 14 8.52 -14.72 9.05
CA ALA A 14 9.42 -13.62 8.70
C ALA A 14 9.97 -13.82 7.29
N ALA A 15 9.13 -13.60 6.27
CA ALA A 15 9.60 -13.34 4.92
C ALA A 15 10.05 -11.88 4.87
N ALA A 16 11.34 -11.66 5.14
CA ALA A 16 11.99 -10.36 4.99
C ALA A 16 12.25 -10.10 3.49
N PHE A 17 11.30 -9.45 2.82
CA PHE A 17 11.53 -8.83 1.51
C PHE A 17 11.43 -7.32 1.67
N ALA A 18 12.58 -6.67 1.54
CA ALA A 18 12.77 -5.25 1.75
C ALA A 18 12.27 -4.40 0.57
N GLY A 19 11.53 -3.34 0.88
CA GLY A 19 11.65 -2.04 0.22
C GLY A 19 10.61 -1.72 -0.86
N SER A 20 9.36 -2.17 -0.72
CA SER A 20 8.32 -1.73 -1.67
C SER A 20 7.85 -0.29 -1.35
N PRO A 21 7.45 0.53 -2.33
CA PRO A 21 6.89 1.87 -2.07
C PRO A 21 5.68 1.86 -1.11
N MET A 22 4.97 0.73 -1.03
CA MET A 22 3.85 0.51 -0.13
C MET A 22 4.30 0.39 1.34
N GLU A 23 5.45 -0.25 1.57
CA GLU A 23 6.07 -0.39 2.88
C GLU A 23 6.44 0.98 3.46
N LYS A 24 6.97 1.89 2.63
CA LYS A 24 7.26 3.28 3.03
C LYS A 24 6.00 4.06 3.43
N GLY A 25 4.85 3.76 2.82
CA GLY A 25 3.57 4.36 3.16
C GLY A 25 3.02 3.84 4.50
N ALA A 26 3.07 2.53 4.70
CA ALA A 26 2.72 1.88 5.95
C ALA A 26 3.60 2.40 7.11
N ASP A 27 4.91 2.50 6.89
CA ASP A 27 5.87 2.97 7.89
C ASP A 27 5.55 4.38 8.40
N ARG A 28 5.19 5.30 7.49
CA ARG A 28 4.80 6.67 7.88
C ARG A 28 3.54 6.64 8.75
N HIS A 29 2.58 5.77 8.42
CA HIS A 29 1.34 5.65 9.18
C HIS A 29 1.59 5.08 10.57
N VAL A 30 2.42 4.02 10.67
CA VAL A 30 2.84 3.44 11.94
C VAL A 30 3.56 4.47 12.79
N GLN A 31 4.51 5.23 12.23
CA GLN A 31 5.23 6.29 12.96
C GLN A 31 4.27 7.33 13.55
N ARG A 32 3.27 7.76 12.79
CA ARG A 32 2.27 8.72 13.29
C ARG A 32 1.46 8.13 14.44
N MET A 33 0.99 6.88 14.32
CA MET A 33 0.26 6.23 15.40
C MET A 33 1.13 5.98 16.63
N THR A 34 2.41 5.67 16.46
CA THR A 34 3.36 5.60 17.57
C THR A 34 3.42 6.91 18.32
N GLN A 35 3.47 8.05 17.63
CA GLN A 35 3.50 9.37 18.26
C GLN A 35 2.18 9.72 18.96
N GLU A 36 1.04 9.38 18.34
CA GLU A 36 -0.29 9.73 18.87
C GLU A 36 -0.73 8.81 20.02
N LEU A 37 -0.32 7.54 20.00
CA LEU A 37 -0.81 6.48 20.90
C LEU A 37 0.29 5.86 21.79
N ASN A 38 1.54 6.28 21.64
CA ASN A 38 2.71 5.73 22.33
C ASN A 38 2.85 4.21 22.16
N LEU A 39 2.76 3.73 20.91
CA LEU A 39 2.90 2.30 20.61
C LEU A 39 4.29 1.79 20.99
N ASN A 40 4.35 0.66 21.68
CA ASN A 40 5.61 -0.04 21.95
C ASN A 40 6.14 -0.75 20.68
N GLU A 41 7.34 -1.30 20.75
CA GLU A 41 8.01 -1.94 19.59
C GLU A 41 7.22 -3.14 19.02
N GLU A 42 6.64 -3.96 19.89
CA GLU A 42 5.85 -5.13 19.51
C GLU A 42 4.59 -4.70 18.76
N GLN A 43 3.85 -3.72 19.29
CA GLN A 43 2.66 -3.15 18.65
C GLN A 43 2.99 -2.51 17.29
N GLN A 44 4.13 -1.82 17.19
CA GLN A 44 4.56 -1.25 15.91
C GLN A 44 4.82 -2.34 14.88
N GLN A 45 5.46 -3.44 15.27
CA GLN A 45 5.73 -4.56 14.38
C GLN A 45 4.43 -5.25 13.92
N GLU A 46 3.51 -5.51 14.84
CA GLU A 46 2.20 -6.09 14.52
C GLU A 46 1.43 -5.22 13.52
N VAL A 47 1.40 -3.91 13.75
CA VAL A 47 0.69 -2.99 12.86
C VAL A 47 1.35 -2.93 11.47
N ARG A 48 2.68 -2.95 11.38
CA ARG A 48 3.38 -3.03 10.08
C ARG A 48 2.99 -4.29 9.33
N GLU A 49 2.92 -5.42 10.03
CA GLU A 49 2.52 -6.71 9.45
C GLU A 49 1.10 -6.65 8.90
N ILE A 50 0.15 -6.10 9.68
CA ILE A 50 -1.24 -5.92 9.24
C ILE A 50 -1.32 -5.09 7.94
N TYR A 51 -0.60 -3.97 7.86
CA TYR A 51 -0.59 -3.14 6.65
C TYR A 51 0.07 -3.83 5.46
N ARG A 52 1.09 -4.66 5.70
CA ARG A 52 1.76 -5.43 4.66
C ARG A 52 0.81 -6.45 4.04
N GLU A 53 0.21 -7.30 4.87
CA GLU A 53 -0.73 -8.33 4.45
C GLU A 53 -1.92 -7.71 3.72
N LYS A 54 -2.54 -6.68 4.32
CA LYS A 54 -3.68 -5.98 3.69
C LYS A 54 -3.30 -5.21 2.43
N GLY A 55 -2.07 -4.72 2.33
CA GLY A 55 -1.57 -4.05 1.14
C GLY A 55 -1.42 -4.98 -0.06
N GLU A 56 -1.12 -6.26 0.16
CA GLU A 56 -1.08 -7.28 -0.90
C GLU A 56 -2.49 -7.67 -1.36
N GLU A 57 -3.38 -7.99 -0.42
CA GLU A 57 -4.79 -8.30 -0.69
C GLU A 57 -5.46 -7.15 -1.47
N MET A 58 -5.27 -5.91 -1.03
CA MET A 58 -5.85 -4.75 -1.72
C MET A 58 -5.26 -4.55 -3.12
N ARG A 59 -4.02 -4.94 -3.40
CA ARG A 59 -3.43 -4.84 -4.75
C ARG A 59 -4.08 -5.82 -5.71
N GLU A 60 -4.30 -7.05 -5.25
CA GLU A 60 -4.98 -8.07 -6.05
C GLU A 60 -6.42 -7.67 -6.31
N LEU A 61 -7.16 -7.28 -5.27
CA LEU A 61 -8.52 -6.78 -5.40
C LEU A 61 -8.61 -5.59 -6.37
N HIS A 62 -7.66 -4.65 -6.33
CA HIS A 62 -7.64 -3.53 -7.27
C HIS A 62 -7.43 -3.97 -8.73
N LYS A 63 -6.68 -5.03 -8.99
CA LYS A 63 -6.48 -5.55 -10.36
C LYS A 63 -7.75 -6.24 -10.85
N GLU A 64 -8.30 -7.12 -10.02
CA GLU A 64 -9.55 -7.83 -10.31
C GLU A 64 -10.68 -6.85 -10.62
N THR A 65 -10.90 -5.86 -9.74
CA THR A 65 -11.92 -4.83 -9.96
C THR A 65 -11.68 -4.04 -11.26
N GLN A 66 -10.43 -3.75 -11.64
CA GLN A 66 -10.14 -3.06 -12.90
C GLN A 66 -10.49 -3.92 -14.12
N GLU A 67 -10.23 -5.23 -14.06
CA GLU A 67 -10.58 -6.17 -15.12
C GLU A 67 -12.10 -6.32 -15.24
N GLU A 68 -12.82 -6.51 -14.12
CA GLU A 68 -14.29 -6.60 -14.12
C GLU A 68 -14.94 -5.32 -14.67
N VAL A 69 -14.44 -4.15 -14.26
CA VAL A 69 -14.92 -2.86 -14.78
C VAL A 69 -14.64 -2.76 -16.26
N ARG A 70 -13.47 -3.19 -16.73
CA ARG A 70 -13.10 -3.15 -18.14
C ARG A 70 -14.03 -4.03 -18.97
N ASP A 71 -14.46 -5.18 -18.45
CA ASP A 71 -15.24 -6.17 -19.18
C ASP A 71 -16.69 -5.76 -19.45
N VAL A 72 -17.28 -4.91 -18.61
CA VAL A 72 -18.62 -4.36 -18.85
C VAL A 72 -18.63 -3.20 -19.85
N LEU A 73 -17.47 -2.71 -20.29
CA LEU A 73 -17.35 -1.61 -21.25
C LEU A 73 -17.45 -2.08 -22.71
N ASN A 74 -18.03 -1.23 -23.56
CA ASN A 74 -17.93 -1.41 -25.01
C ASN A 74 -16.52 -1.07 -25.53
N ASP A 75 -16.25 -1.36 -26.80
CA ASP A 75 -14.91 -1.23 -27.38
C ASP A 75 -14.34 0.20 -27.30
N GLU A 76 -15.16 1.22 -27.57
CA GLU A 76 -14.73 2.62 -27.51
C GLU A 76 -14.39 3.04 -26.07
N GLN A 77 -15.27 2.70 -25.13
CA GLN A 77 -15.07 2.98 -23.70
C GLN A 77 -13.85 2.24 -23.14
N ARG A 78 -13.63 1.00 -23.57
CA ARG A 78 -12.47 0.18 -23.18
C ARG A 78 -11.17 0.80 -23.67
N ALA A 79 -11.14 1.30 -24.91
CA ALA A 79 -9.98 1.99 -25.45
C ALA A 79 -9.66 3.28 -24.66
N GLN A 80 -10.69 4.07 -24.33
CA GLN A 80 -10.53 5.27 -23.49
C GLN A 80 -10.04 4.91 -22.07
N TYR A 81 -10.60 3.86 -21.47
CA TYR A 81 -10.20 3.37 -20.16
C TYR A 81 -8.73 2.95 -20.15
N ASP A 82 -8.30 2.12 -21.11
CA ASP A 82 -6.93 1.64 -21.22
C ASP A 82 -5.95 2.81 -21.46
N GLN A 83 -6.34 3.84 -22.23
CA GLN A 83 -5.55 5.05 -22.41
C GLN A 83 -5.41 5.84 -21.10
N HIS A 84 -6.51 6.06 -20.37
CA HIS A 84 -6.46 6.76 -19.08
C HIS A 84 -5.59 6.04 -18.05
N GLN A 85 -5.55 4.71 -18.07
CA GLN A 85 -4.65 3.95 -17.21
C GLN A 85 -3.18 4.21 -17.55
N LYS A 86 -2.83 4.19 -18.84
CA LYS A 86 -1.47 4.51 -19.31
C LYS A 86 -1.05 5.93 -18.93
N ASP A 87 -1.92 6.92 -19.21
CA ASP A 87 -1.65 8.33 -18.88
C ASP A 87 -1.39 8.53 -17.38
N ARG A 88 -2.12 7.80 -16.52
CA ARG A 88 -1.91 7.84 -15.06
C ARG A 88 -0.54 7.28 -14.68
N MET A 89 -0.14 6.17 -15.29
CA MET A 89 1.16 5.54 -15.04
C MET A 89 2.31 6.45 -15.49
N GLU A 90 2.25 7.00 -16.71
CA GLU A 90 3.25 7.92 -17.23
C GLU A 90 3.41 9.17 -16.35
N LYS A 91 2.29 9.80 -15.96
CA LYS A 91 2.33 10.95 -15.03
C LYS A 91 2.91 10.60 -13.67
N TRP A 92 2.67 9.37 -13.19
CA TRP A 92 3.25 8.90 -11.93
C TRP A 92 4.77 8.70 -12.06
N GLU A 93 5.23 8.11 -13.16
CA GLU A 93 6.65 7.94 -13.46
C GLU A 93 7.36 9.28 -13.61
N GLU A 94 6.80 10.23 -14.36
CA GLU A 94 7.32 11.59 -14.51
C GLU A 94 7.46 12.29 -13.14
N LYS A 95 6.43 12.21 -12.30
CA LYS A 95 6.47 12.76 -10.94
C LYS A 95 7.55 12.10 -10.08
N LYS A 96 7.71 10.78 -10.19
CA LYS A 96 8.73 10.02 -9.48
C LYS A 96 10.14 10.43 -9.92
N GLU A 97 10.36 10.64 -11.21
CA GLU A 97 11.62 11.16 -11.76
C GLU A 97 11.92 12.57 -11.28
N LYS A 98 10.96 13.50 -11.39
CA LYS A 98 11.11 14.87 -10.86
C LYS A 98 11.40 14.88 -9.37
N TRP A 99 10.76 13.99 -8.60
CA TRP A 99 11.03 13.86 -7.17
C TRP A 99 12.47 13.39 -6.90
N LYS A 100 12.94 12.37 -7.65
CA LYS A 100 14.33 11.90 -7.57
C LYS A 100 15.33 12.99 -7.96
N GLU A 101 15.06 13.79 -8.99
CA GLU A 101 15.94 14.88 -9.39
C GLU A 101 16.07 15.94 -8.28
N ARG A 102 14.95 16.30 -7.65
CA ARG A 102 14.90 17.33 -6.61
C ARG A 102 15.50 16.88 -5.28
N HIS A 103 15.38 15.59 -4.93
CA HIS A 103 15.77 15.07 -3.61
C HIS A 103 16.94 14.08 -3.64
N GLY A 104 17.38 13.63 -4.82
CA GLY A 104 18.52 12.71 -4.99
C GLY A 104 19.86 13.40 -5.22
N LYS A 105 19.93 14.74 -5.17
CA LYS A 105 21.18 15.54 -5.20
C LYS A 105 21.76 15.83 -3.80
N ASN A 106 21.27 15.17 -2.75
CA ASN A 106 21.85 15.25 -1.40
C ASN A 106 22.41 13.88 -0.98
#